data_AF-A0A7Y1SWV1-F1
#
_entry.id   AF-A0A7Y1SWV1-F1
#
_cell.length_a   1.000
_cell.length_b   1.000
_cell.length_c   1.000
_cell.angle_alpha   90.00
_cell.angle_beta   90.00
_cell.angle_gamma   90.00
#
_symmetry.space_group_name_H-M   'P 1'
#
loop_
_entity.id
_entity.type
_entity.pdbx_description
1 polymer ?
#
loop_
_entity_poly.entity_id
_entity_poly.type
_entity_poly.pdbx_seq_one_letter_code
_entity_poly.pdbx_strand_id
1 'polypeptide(L)'
;MIWQVYENNGVPLPRAADGSVEGQRLCKRWGTRAVFTSPDKYSLHYQYTDTSNGTFWCASHIIVDSEPLHAITVGTDFQHVRFFRGRETERHTESGCPDQACCRTPTPGLAERWDGKVWPSVIGRSYPGAPVPGAFAGVDMVEIYEFLDGHSDGISSPTNLNF
;
A
#
# COMPACT_ATOMS: atom_id res chain seq x y z
N MET A 1 3.48 -3.66 4.04
CA MET A 1 2.74 -4.18 5.21
C MET A 1 3.09 -3.33 6.42
N ILE A 2 2.20 -3.24 7.42
CA ILE A 2 2.49 -2.50 8.66
C ILE A 2 3.30 -3.40 9.59
N TRP A 3 4.50 -2.94 9.97
CA TRP A 3 5.37 -3.63 10.92
C TRP A 3 5.13 -3.18 12.36
N GLN A 4 4.95 -1.88 12.55
CA GLN A 4 4.75 -1.25 13.83
C GLN A 4 3.97 0.04 13.62
N VAL A 5 3.09 0.38 14.55
CA VAL A 5 2.29 1.59 14.48
C VAL A 5 1.97 2.14 15.86
N TYR A 6 1.86 3.46 15.94
CA TYR A 6 1.31 4.18 17.07
C TYR A 6 0.27 5.16 16.54
N GLU A 7 -0.89 5.18 17.16
CA GLU A 7 -2.04 5.93 16.67
C GLU A 7 -2.76 6.60 17.84
N ASN A 8 -3.08 7.88 17.68
CA ASN A 8 -3.79 8.69 18.68
C ASN A 8 -4.60 9.84 18.07
N ASN A 9 -4.89 9.80 16.77
CA ASN A 9 -5.51 10.88 16.00
C ASN A 9 -6.75 10.44 15.21
N GLY A 10 -7.18 9.19 15.34
CA GLY A 10 -8.35 8.62 14.67
C GLY A 10 -8.11 8.20 13.22
N VAL A 11 -6.85 8.13 12.76
CA VAL A 11 -6.53 7.70 11.40
C VAL A 11 -7.05 6.27 11.14
N PRO A 12 -7.79 6.01 10.05
CA PRO A 12 -8.44 4.72 9.82
C PRO A 12 -7.44 3.64 9.37
N LEU A 13 -6.66 3.14 10.33
CA LEU A 13 -5.72 2.04 10.09
C LEU A 13 -6.47 0.74 9.82
N PRO A 14 -5.97 -0.09 8.87
CA PRO A 14 -6.54 -1.40 8.63
C PRO A 14 -6.33 -2.29 9.86
N ARG A 15 -7.39 -2.98 10.28
CA ARG A 15 -7.36 -3.92 11.41
C ARG A 15 -7.77 -5.32 10.96
N ALA A 16 -7.14 -6.33 11.55
CA ALA A 16 -7.55 -7.72 11.45
C ALA A 16 -8.84 -7.98 12.26
N ALA A 17 -9.38 -9.20 12.16
CA ALA A 17 -10.58 -9.61 12.89
C ALA A 17 -10.38 -9.60 14.42
N ASP A 18 -9.15 -9.79 14.90
CA ASP A 18 -8.78 -9.70 16.32
C ASP A 18 -8.41 -8.28 16.77
N GLY A 19 -8.50 -7.29 15.87
CA GLY A 19 -8.18 -5.89 16.14
C GLY A 19 -6.72 -5.49 15.94
N SER A 20 -5.82 -6.44 15.64
CA SER A 20 -4.41 -6.18 15.36
C SER A 20 -4.22 -5.34 14.09
N VAL A 21 -3.19 -4.49 14.06
CA VAL A 21 -2.86 -3.64 12.90
C VAL A 21 -1.58 -4.14 12.22
N GLU A 22 -0.65 -4.67 13.00
CA GLU A 22 0.56 -5.32 12.53
C GLU A 22 0.21 -6.46 11.56
N GLY A 23 0.97 -6.58 10.48
CA GLY A 23 0.68 -7.54 9.42
C GLY A 23 -0.42 -7.09 8.44
N GLN A 24 -1.16 -6.03 8.72
CA GLN A 24 -2.16 -5.52 7.78
C GLN A 24 -1.52 -4.71 6.64
N ARG A 25 -2.20 -4.69 5.49
CA ARG A 25 -1.81 -3.87 4.33
C ARG A 25 -2.45 -2.49 4.43
N LEU A 26 -1.62 -1.45 4.51
CA LEU A 26 -2.07 -0.07 4.38
C LEU A 26 -2.57 0.19 2.95
N CYS A 27 -3.59 1.04 2.81
CA CYS A 27 -4.14 1.40 1.51
C CYS A 27 -3.06 2.04 0.61
N LYS A 28 -3.05 1.67 -0.68
CA LYS A 28 -2.03 2.11 -1.65
C LYS A 28 -2.01 3.62 -1.87
N ARG A 29 -3.13 4.30 -1.58
CA ARG A 29 -3.29 5.75 -1.75
C ARG A 29 -2.68 6.59 -0.63
N TRP A 30 -2.23 5.98 0.48
CA TRP A 30 -1.54 6.69 1.57
C TRP A 30 -0.10 7.02 1.21
N GLY A 31 0.41 8.14 1.74
CA GLY A 31 1.79 8.59 1.54
C GLY A 31 2.84 7.51 1.86
N THR A 32 2.61 6.72 2.91
CA THR A 32 3.49 5.61 3.31
C THR A 32 3.64 4.54 2.22
N ARG A 33 2.62 4.32 1.39
CA ARG A 33 2.68 3.39 0.24
C ARG A 33 3.14 4.11 -1.02
N ALA A 34 2.63 5.32 -1.26
CA ALA A 34 2.96 6.12 -2.44
C ALA A 34 4.44 6.52 -2.51
N VAL A 35 5.14 6.66 -1.38
CA VAL A 35 6.56 7.03 -1.35
C VAL A 35 7.44 6.04 -2.13
N PHE A 36 7.08 4.74 -2.16
CA PHE A 36 7.84 3.71 -2.89
C PHE A 36 7.81 3.87 -4.40
N THR A 37 6.81 4.55 -4.94
CA THR A 37 6.66 4.84 -6.37
C THR A 37 6.94 6.31 -6.71
N SER A 38 7.25 7.15 -5.71
CA SER A 38 7.64 8.54 -5.92
C SER A 38 8.91 8.62 -6.78
N PRO A 39 9.02 9.59 -7.71
CA PRO A 39 10.25 9.82 -8.45
C PRO A 39 11.38 10.36 -7.55
N ASP A 40 11.03 10.99 -6.43
CA ASP A 40 11.96 11.55 -5.45
C ASP A 40 11.97 10.71 -4.16
N LYS A 41 12.53 9.50 -4.26
CA LYS A 41 12.49 8.49 -3.18
C LYS A 41 13.36 8.83 -1.97
N TYR A 42 14.32 9.74 -2.14
CA TYR A 42 15.27 10.12 -1.10
C TYR A 42 14.82 11.35 -0.31
N SER A 43 13.86 12.12 -0.82
CA SER A 43 13.26 13.26 -0.11
C SER A 43 12.09 12.85 0.78
N LEU A 44 11.64 13.76 1.64
CA LEU A 44 10.40 13.59 2.39
C LEU A 44 9.19 13.69 1.46
N HIS A 45 8.33 12.69 1.49
CA HIS A 45 7.05 12.66 0.78
C HIS A 45 5.95 13.21 1.69
N TYR A 46 5.51 14.44 1.41
CA TYR A 46 4.39 15.07 2.11
C TYR A 46 3.10 14.87 1.34
N GLN A 47 2.02 14.44 2.02
CA GLN A 47 0.75 14.17 1.38
C GLN A 47 -0.45 14.34 2.33
N TYR A 48 -1.52 14.93 1.81
CA TYR A 48 -2.87 14.87 2.37
C TYR A 48 -3.63 13.66 1.86
N THR A 49 -4.40 12.99 2.72
CA THR A 49 -5.28 11.88 2.36
C THR A 49 -6.64 12.10 3.00
N ASP A 50 -7.68 12.26 2.18
CA ASP A 50 -9.07 12.29 2.62
C ASP A 50 -9.56 10.86 2.87
N THR A 51 -10.35 10.70 3.93
CA THR A 51 -10.95 9.42 4.32
C THR A 51 -12.37 9.65 4.81
N SER A 52 -13.13 8.57 5.03
CA SER A 52 -14.44 8.67 5.69
C SER A 52 -14.38 9.26 7.11
N ASN A 53 -13.21 9.22 7.75
CA ASN A 53 -12.99 9.72 9.12
C ASN A 53 -12.40 11.13 9.15
N GLY A 54 -12.18 11.77 8.00
CA GLY A 54 -11.58 13.09 7.88
C GLY A 54 -10.28 13.10 7.07
N THR A 55 -9.66 14.27 7.01
CA THR A 55 -8.43 14.52 6.25
C THR A 55 -7.20 14.39 7.15
N PHE A 56 -6.21 13.63 6.69
CA PHE A 56 -4.95 13.41 7.39
C PHE A 56 -3.78 13.87 6.55
N TRP A 57 -2.79 14.47 7.19
CA TRP A 57 -1.52 14.80 6.57
C TRP A 57 -0.43 13.86 7.06
N CYS A 58 0.48 13.48 6.19
CA CYS A 58 1.63 12.66 6.55
C CYS A 58 2.91 13.11 5.85
N ALA A 59 4.04 12.85 6.51
CA ALA A 59 5.38 12.89 5.97
C ALA A 59 5.98 11.48 6.01
N SER A 60 6.38 10.97 4.85
CA SER A 60 6.93 9.63 4.69
C SER A 60 8.35 9.68 4.13
N HIS A 61 9.21 8.78 4.59
CA HIS A 61 10.57 8.61 4.09
C HIS A 61 10.93 7.14 3.97
N ILE A 62 11.66 6.77 2.93
CA ILE A 62 12.18 5.41 2.74
C ILE A 62 13.57 5.30 3.35
N ILE A 63 13.77 4.30 4.19
CA ILE A 63 15.09 3.87 4.64
C ILE A 63 15.69 3.02 3.51
N VAL A 64 16.70 3.56 2.85
CA VAL A 64 17.31 2.95 1.65
C VAL A 64 18.40 1.94 1.97
N ASP A 65 18.95 1.97 3.18
CA ASP A 65 20.01 1.05 3.64
C ASP A 65 19.46 -0.24 4.27
N SER A 66 18.16 -0.53 4.10
CA SER A 66 17.52 -1.74 4.59
C SER A 66 17.08 -2.65 3.45
N GLU A 67 17.21 -3.96 3.64
CA GLU A 67 16.63 -4.96 2.76
C GLU A 67 15.72 -5.92 3.54
N PRO A 68 14.38 -5.87 3.33
CA PRO A 68 13.66 -5.03 2.36
C PRO A 68 13.65 -3.53 2.73
N LEU A 69 13.30 -2.67 1.76
CA LEU A 69 13.09 -1.24 2.00
C LEU A 69 11.94 -1.03 3.00
N HIS A 70 12.14 -0.11 3.94
CA HIS A 70 11.12 0.30 4.89
C HIS A 70 10.74 1.76 4.69
N ALA A 71 9.46 2.09 4.88
CA ALA A 71 9.01 3.48 4.97
C ALA A 71 8.66 3.81 6.41
N ILE A 72 9.20 4.91 6.92
CA ILE A 72 8.77 5.53 8.17
C ILE A 72 7.79 6.65 7.82
N THR A 73 6.69 6.75 8.56
CA THR A 73 5.71 7.81 8.37
C THR A 73 5.30 8.40 9.70
N VAL A 74 5.24 9.72 9.74
CA VAL A 74 4.61 10.48 10.82
C VAL A 74 3.48 11.31 10.22
N GLY A 75 2.41 11.51 10.97
CA GLY A 75 1.24 12.21 10.46
C GLY A 75 0.34 12.72 11.56
N THR A 76 -0.59 13.57 11.17
CA THR A 76 -1.55 14.19 12.05
C THR A 76 -2.85 14.48 11.31
N ASP A 77 -3.91 14.80 12.05
CA ASP A 77 -5.16 15.25 11.45
C ASP A 77 -5.00 16.65 10.82
N PHE A 78 -5.98 17.04 10.01
CA PHE A 78 -5.97 18.33 9.35
C PHE A 78 -5.98 19.53 10.32
N GLN A 79 -6.55 19.39 11.52
CA GLN A 79 -6.59 20.50 12.48
C GLN A 79 -5.18 20.87 12.96
N HIS A 80 -4.33 19.88 13.18
CA HIS A 80 -2.99 20.07 13.75
C HIS A 80 -1.88 20.28 12.71
N VAL A 81 -2.15 20.07 11.40
CA VAL A 81 -1.14 20.16 10.33
C VAL A 81 -0.43 21.53 10.24
N ARG A 82 -1.07 22.60 10.71
CA ARG A 82 -0.51 23.97 10.70
C ARG A 82 0.86 24.11 11.39
N PHE A 83 1.19 23.18 12.29
CA PHE A 83 2.44 23.16 13.04
C PHE A 83 3.57 22.37 12.36
N PHE A 84 3.30 21.71 11.23
CA PHE A 84 4.25 20.84 10.57
C PHE A 84 4.79 21.47 9.27
N ARG A 85 6.08 21.25 9.00
CA ARG A 85 6.71 21.57 7.71
C ARG A 85 6.19 20.62 6.64
N GLY A 86 6.00 21.10 5.41
CA GLY A 86 5.47 20.29 4.31
C GLY A 86 3.95 20.34 4.22
N ARG A 87 3.28 21.15 5.04
CA ARG A 87 1.83 21.38 5.00
C ARG A 87 1.37 22.08 3.72
N GLU A 88 2.28 22.77 3.04
CA GLU A 88 2.10 23.44 1.76
C GLU A 88 2.07 22.47 0.57
N THR A 89 2.23 21.16 0.80
CA THR A 89 2.14 20.15 -0.26
C THR A 89 0.79 20.19 -0.96
N GLU A 90 0.83 20.13 -2.29
CA GLU A 90 -0.37 20.00 -3.14
C GLU A 90 -0.72 18.52 -3.39
N ARG A 91 0.10 17.58 -2.92
CA ARG A 91 -0.19 16.15 -3.05
C ARG A 91 -1.36 15.79 -2.16
N HIS A 92 -2.48 15.47 -2.78
CA HIS A 92 -3.71 15.11 -2.11
C HIS A 92 -4.31 13.88 -2.78
N THR A 93 -4.68 12.89 -1.98
CA THR A 93 -5.38 11.69 -2.43
C THR A 93 -6.63 11.46 -1.60
N GLU A 94 -7.51 10.59 -2.09
CA GLU A 94 -8.69 10.14 -1.35
C GLU A 94 -8.61 8.63 -1.15
N SER A 95 -8.78 8.14 0.07
CA SER A 95 -8.83 6.72 0.42
C SER A 95 -10.23 6.32 0.85
N GLY A 96 -10.85 5.43 0.06
CA GLY A 96 -12.10 4.75 0.43
C GLY A 96 -11.91 3.51 1.31
N CYS A 97 -10.69 3.21 1.79
CA CYS A 97 -10.52 2.06 2.67
C CYS A 97 -11.21 2.30 4.02
N PRO A 98 -11.83 1.27 4.63
CA PRO A 98 -11.63 -0.16 4.42
C PRO A 98 -12.50 -0.83 3.33
N ASP A 99 -13.24 -0.08 2.51
CA ASP A 99 -14.01 -0.64 1.40
C ASP A 99 -13.10 -1.51 0.49
N GLN A 100 -13.60 -2.70 0.15
CA GLN A 100 -12.92 -3.66 -0.69
C GLN A 100 -12.65 -3.09 -2.09
N ALA A 101 -13.59 -2.30 -2.63
CA ALA A 101 -13.51 -1.68 -3.94
C ALA A 101 -12.35 -0.68 -4.07
N CYS A 102 -11.85 -0.14 -2.96
CA CYS A 102 -10.80 0.88 -2.99
C CYS A 102 -9.44 0.29 -3.42
N CYS A 103 -8.99 -0.78 -2.77
CA CYS A 103 -7.62 -1.31 -2.91
C CYS A 103 -7.48 -2.82 -2.73
N ARG A 104 -8.57 -3.54 -2.42
CA ARG A 104 -8.47 -4.96 -2.03
C ARG A 104 -9.00 -5.92 -3.10
N THR A 105 -9.90 -5.44 -3.94
CA THR A 105 -10.48 -6.21 -5.04
C THR A 105 -10.04 -5.60 -6.37
N PRO A 106 -9.53 -6.42 -7.32
CA PRO A 106 -9.20 -5.94 -8.65
C PRO A 106 -10.47 -5.52 -9.39
N THR A 107 -10.35 -4.62 -10.36
CA THR A 107 -11.48 -4.27 -11.22
C THR A 107 -11.92 -5.50 -12.03
N PRO A 108 -13.20 -5.58 -12.47
CA PRO A 108 -13.69 -6.72 -13.24
C PRO A 108 -12.85 -7.01 -14.49
N GLY A 109 -12.39 -5.98 -15.21
CA GLY A 109 -11.53 -6.15 -16.39
C GLY A 109 -10.15 -6.72 -16.07
N LEU A 110 -9.52 -6.28 -14.96
CA LEU A 110 -8.25 -6.85 -14.50
C LEU A 110 -8.41 -8.31 -14.06
N ALA A 111 -9.49 -8.61 -13.33
CA ALA A 111 -9.80 -9.97 -12.90
C ALA A 111 -10.02 -10.90 -14.10
N GLU A 112 -10.87 -10.51 -15.06
CA GLU A 112 -11.12 -11.32 -16.27
C GLU A 112 -9.84 -11.58 -17.08
N ARG A 113 -8.94 -10.59 -17.13
CA ARG A 113 -7.70 -10.71 -17.89
C ARG A 113 -6.68 -11.61 -17.19
N TRP A 114 -6.49 -11.49 -15.88
CA TRP A 114 -5.33 -12.05 -15.18
C TRP A 114 -5.64 -13.15 -14.15
N ASP A 115 -6.89 -13.27 -13.69
CA ASP A 115 -7.26 -14.28 -12.70
C ASP A 115 -7.01 -15.71 -13.23
N GLY A 116 -6.45 -16.56 -12.38
CA GLY A 116 -6.00 -17.91 -12.74
C GLY A 116 -4.83 -18.01 -13.74
N LYS A 117 -4.31 -16.88 -14.27
CA LYS A 117 -3.21 -16.87 -15.26
C LYS A 117 -1.87 -16.44 -14.68
N VAL A 118 -1.84 -16.03 -13.42
CA VAL A 118 -0.67 -15.46 -12.76
C VAL A 118 -0.37 -16.25 -11.49
N TRP A 119 0.90 -16.61 -11.31
CA TRP A 119 1.36 -17.35 -10.13
C TRP A 119 2.63 -16.70 -9.56
N PRO A 120 2.49 -15.74 -8.62
CA PRO A 120 3.63 -15.13 -7.95
C PRO A 120 4.47 -16.18 -7.21
N SER A 121 5.76 -16.24 -7.50
CA SER A 121 6.71 -17.01 -6.70
C SER A 121 7.09 -16.18 -5.48
N VAL A 122 6.67 -16.59 -4.28
CA VAL A 122 7.08 -15.90 -3.05
C VAL A 122 8.38 -16.51 -2.55
N ILE A 123 9.45 -15.73 -2.44
CA ILE A 123 10.64 -16.15 -1.70
C ILE A 123 10.23 -16.26 -0.23
N GLY A 124 10.17 -17.49 0.28
CA GLY A 124 9.67 -17.82 1.62
C GLY A 124 10.46 -17.10 2.71
N ARG A 125 10.00 -15.91 3.12
CA ARG A 125 10.31 -15.34 4.43
C ARG A 125 9.17 -15.72 5.36
N SER A 126 9.53 -16.24 6.52
CA SER A 126 8.62 -16.81 7.51
C SER A 126 7.59 -15.79 7.98
N TYR A 127 6.41 -15.77 7.36
CA TYR A 127 5.22 -15.17 7.95
C TYR A 127 4.53 -16.23 8.82
N PRO A 128 4.17 -15.94 10.07
CA PRO A 128 3.37 -16.86 10.87
C PRO A 128 1.97 -16.97 10.25
N GLY A 129 1.73 -18.03 9.49
CA GLY A 129 0.43 -18.34 8.90
C GLY A 129 0.51 -19.43 7.83
N ALA A 130 -0.49 -20.32 7.78
CA ALA A 130 -0.56 -21.36 6.76
C ALA A 130 -0.90 -20.75 5.38
N PRO A 131 -0.26 -21.18 4.28
CA PRO A 131 -0.64 -20.76 2.95
C PRO A 131 -2.06 -21.23 2.64
N VAL A 132 -2.90 -20.31 2.19
CA VAL A 132 -4.23 -20.59 1.63
C VAL A 132 -4.09 -20.72 0.10
N PRO A 133 -4.68 -21.73 -0.56
CA PRO A 133 -4.63 -21.87 -2.01
C PRO A 133 -5.10 -20.58 -2.70
N GLY A 134 -4.27 -20.01 -3.58
CA GLY A 134 -4.57 -18.77 -4.30
C GLY A 134 -4.27 -17.47 -3.54
N ALA A 135 -3.85 -17.53 -2.27
CA ALA A 135 -3.44 -16.36 -1.51
C ALA A 135 -1.95 -16.44 -1.16
N PHE A 136 -1.17 -15.63 -1.87
CA PHE A 136 0.26 -15.48 -1.70
C PHE A 136 0.51 -14.50 -0.54
N ALA A 137 1.01 -15.01 0.58
CA ALA A 137 1.21 -14.22 1.79
C ALA A 137 2.13 -13.02 1.50
N GLY A 138 1.64 -11.80 1.79
CA GLY A 138 2.37 -10.56 1.56
C GLY A 138 2.28 -10.00 0.13
N VAL A 139 1.62 -10.69 -0.81
CA VAL A 139 1.44 -10.21 -2.19
C VAL A 139 0.10 -9.49 -2.35
N ASP A 140 0.12 -8.37 -3.06
CA ASP A 140 -1.06 -7.64 -3.47
C ASP A 140 -1.44 -8.00 -4.91
N MET A 141 -2.39 -8.93 -5.09
CA MET A 141 -2.81 -9.37 -6.44
C MET A 141 -3.37 -8.22 -7.30
N VAL A 142 -3.96 -7.18 -6.68
CA VAL A 142 -4.42 -5.99 -7.42
C VAL A 142 -3.24 -5.29 -8.05
N GLU A 143 -2.18 -5.07 -7.28
CA GLU A 143 -0.96 -4.40 -7.74
C GLU A 143 -0.23 -5.23 -8.80
N ILE A 144 -0.23 -6.57 -8.66
CA ILE A 144 0.31 -7.47 -9.70
C ILE A 144 -0.52 -7.35 -10.99
N TYR A 145 -1.85 -7.40 -10.93
CA TYR A 145 -2.67 -7.28 -12.13
C TYR A 145 -2.53 -5.91 -12.80
N GLU A 146 -2.49 -4.82 -12.02
CA GLU A 146 -2.24 -3.47 -12.53
C GLU A 146 -0.87 -3.37 -13.21
N PHE A 147 0.17 -3.96 -12.60
CA PHE A 147 1.50 -4.03 -13.20
C PHE A 147 1.49 -4.78 -14.53
N LEU A 148 0.91 -5.98 -14.57
CA LEU A 148 0.86 -6.80 -15.78
C LEU A 148 0.09 -6.12 -16.90
N ASP A 149 -1.04 -5.50 -16.57
CA ASP A 149 -1.88 -4.80 -17.53
C ASP A 149 -1.10 -3.66 -18.21
N GLY A 150 -0.39 -2.85 -17.42
CA GLY A 150 0.46 -1.76 -17.92
C GLY A 150 1.70 -2.20 -18.71
N HIS A 151 2.09 -3.48 -18.65
CA HIS A 151 3.25 -4.04 -19.36
C HIS A 151 2.87 -5.12 -20.38
N SER A 152 1.57 -5.28 -20.67
CA SER A 152 1.05 -6.38 -21.50
C SER A 152 1.32 -6.22 -23.00
N ASP A 153 1.70 -5.02 -23.47
CA ASP A 153 2.06 -4.76 -24.87
C ASP A 153 3.32 -5.51 -25.37
N GLY A 154 4.00 -6.27 -24.49
CA GLY A 154 5.09 -7.18 -24.83
C GLY A 154 4.96 -8.61 -24.28
N ILE A 155 3.87 -8.95 -23.58
CA ILE A 155 3.72 -10.23 -22.88
C ILE A 155 2.71 -11.12 -23.63
N SER A 156 3.15 -11.76 -24.70
CA SER A 156 2.44 -12.89 -25.29
C SER A 156 3.03 -14.19 -24.73
N SER A 157 2.24 -14.94 -23.93
CA SER A 157 2.52 -16.28 -23.33
C SER A 157 2.87 -16.26 -21.81
N PRO A 158 2.45 -17.28 -21.02
CA PRO A 158 2.49 -17.23 -19.55
C PRO A 158 3.95 -17.30 -19.10
N THR A 159 4.46 -16.15 -18.69
CA THR A 159 5.85 -16.01 -18.25
C THR A 159 5.87 -16.08 -16.73
N ASN A 160 6.69 -16.98 -16.17
CA ASN A 160 7.00 -16.98 -14.75
C ASN A 160 7.67 -15.64 -14.41
N LEU A 161 6.93 -14.74 -13.78
CA LEU A 161 7.47 -13.49 -13.30
C LEU A 161 7.94 -13.71 -11.86
N ASN A 162 9.25 -13.74 -11.69
CA ASN A 162 9.88 -13.73 -10.38
C ASN A 162 9.77 -12.31 -9.82
N PHE A 163 8.99 -12.14 -8.75
CA PHE A 163 8.90 -10.92 -7.95
C PHE A 163 9.54 -11.14 -6.58
#